data_AF-T4VG34-F1
#
_entry.id   AF-T4VG34-F1
#
_cell.length_a   1.000
_cell.length_b   1.000
_cell.length_c   1.000
_cell.angle_alpha   90.00
_cell.angle_beta   90.00
_cell.angle_gamma   90.00
#
_symmetry.space_group_name_H-M   'P 1'
#
loop_
_entity.id
_entity.type
_entity.pdbx_description
1 polymer ?
#
loop_
_entity_poly.entity_id
_entity_poly.type
_entity_poly.pdbx_seq_one_letter_code
_entity_poly.pdbx_strand_id
1 'polypeptide(L)'
;MSRESNEKYKQHAFDSYCKKIIKNEARNIYKEIKRKNEREISIEQLTMKYMEKISIFPEYCFDESCIRCNQEIIQINDENYYEFA
;
A
#
# COMPACT_ATOMS: atom_id res chain seq x y z
N MET A 1 24.18 41.01 27.05
CA MET A 1 23.37 40.80 25.83
C MET A 1 22.00 41.44 26.03
N SER A 2 21.48 42.21 25.07
CA SER A 2 20.14 42.82 25.20
C SER A 2 19.03 41.78 25.02
N ARG A 3 17.83 42.06 25.55
CA ARG A 3 16.65 41.17 25.40
C ARG A 3 16.32 40.89 23.92
N GLU A 4 16.42 41.90 23.06
CA GLU A 4 16.16 41.76 21.62
C GLU A 4 17.13 40.79 20.93
N SER A 5 18.41 40.81 21.34
CA SER A 5 19.41 39.88 20.80
C SER A 5 19.11 38.43 21.21
N ASN A 6 18.52 38.20 22.38
CA ASN A 6 18.17 36.86 22.86
C ASN A 6 16.95 36.31 22.10
N GLU A 7 15.90 37.11 21.92
CA GLU A 7 14.71 36.69 21.18
C GLU A 7 15.02 36.38 19.71
N LYS A 8 15.86 37.20 19.05
CA LYS A 8 16.35 36.90 17.69
C LYS A 8 17.12 35.58 17.63
N TYR A 9 17.98 35.31 18.62
CA TYR A 9 18.73 34.06 18.69
C TYR A 9 17.80 32.84 18.80
N LYS A 10 16.78 32.90 19.67
CA LYS A 10 15.78 31.83 19.82
C LYS A 10 15.02 31.59 18.51
N GLN A 11 14.59 32.66 17.84
CA GLN A 11 13.88 32.56 16.57
C GLN A 11 14.74 31.91 15.48
N HIS A 12 16.00 32.34 15.34
CA HIS A 12 16.93 31.74 14.38
C HIS A 12 17.26 30.27 14.68
N ALA A 13 17.37 29.90 15.96
CA ALA A 13 17.59 28.53 16.36
C ALA A 13 16.39 27.64 15.99
N PHE A 14 15.18 28.12 16.24
CA PHE A 14 13.94 27.44 15.87
C PHE A 14 13.81 27.30 14.34
N ASP A 15 14.03 28.37 13.59
CA ASP A 15 13.99 28.34 12.12
C ASP A 15 15.01 27.34 11.54
N SER A 16 16.22 27.34 12.08
CA SER A 16 17.27 26.42 11.66
C SER A 16 16.91 24.97 11.96
N TYR A 17 16.29 24.73 13.11
CA TYR A 17 15.77 23.42 13.49
C TYR A 17 14.69 22.95 12.49
N CYS A 18 13.67 23.78 12.24
CA CYS A 18 12.59 23.45 11.31
C CYS A 18 13.13 23.15 9.90
N LYS A 19 14.02 24.00 9.38
CA LYS A 19 14.67 23.79 8.07
C LYS A 19 15.44 22.48 8.02
N LYS A 20 16.17 22.13 9.09
CA LYS A 20 16.91 20.86 9.19
C LYS A 20 15.97 19.66 9.17
N ILE A 21 14.88 19.70 9.95
CA ILE A 21 13.90 18.63 10.01
C ILE A 21 13.25 18.41 8.64
N ILE A 22 12.70 19.45 8.02
CA ILE A 22 12.03 19.35 6.71
C ILE A 22 12.99 18.78 5.66
N LYS A 23 14.25 19.26 5.65
CA LYS A 23 15.27 18.77 4.71
C LYS A 23 15.60 17.30 4.92
N ASN A 24 15.71 16.85 6.18
CA ASN A 24 15.98 15.46 6.48
C ASN A 24 14.78 14.57 6.10
N GLU A 25 13.56 15.05 6.30
CA GLU A 25 12.38 14.27 5.97
C GLU A 25 12.13 14.14 4.48
N ALA A 26 12.36 15.21 3.71
CA ALA A 26 12.42 15.11 2.26
C ALA A 26 13.44 14.06 1.81
N ARG A 27 14.65 14.06 2.39
CA ARG A 27 15.71 13.08 2.07
C ARG A 27 15.30 11.65 2.42
N ASN A 28 14.65 11.45 3.55
CA ASN A 28 14.19 10.12 3.97
C ASN A 28 13.11 9.59 3.02
N ILE A 29 12.15 10.43 2.62
CA ILE A 29 11.14 10.08 1.62
C ILE A 29 11.80 9.67 0.30
N TYR A 30 12.75 10.47 -0.22
CA TYR A 30 13.44 10.13 -1.46
C TYR A 30 14.25 8.83 -1.37
N LYS A 31 14.88 8.56 -0.23
CA LYS A 31 15.59 7.30 0.01
C LYS A 31 14.64 6.11 -0.02
N GLU A 32 13.49 6.22 0.64
CA GLU A 32 12.50 5.13 0.65
C GLU A 32 11.88 4.91 -0.72
N ILE A 33 11.55 5.97 -1.46
CA ILE A 33 11.08 5.85 -2.85
C ILE A 33 12.13 5.15 -3.71
N LYS A 34 13.40 5.53 -3.61
CA LYS A 34 14.49 4.88 -4.35
C LYS A 34 14.60 3.40 -3.96
N ARG A 35 14.59 3.08 -2.66
CA ARG A 35 14.66 1.70 -2.16
C ARG A 35 13.49 0.86 -2.67
N LYS A 36 12.27 1.42 -2.70
CA LYS A 36 11.08 0.76 -3.26
C LYS A 36 11.26 0.50 -4.75
N ASN A 37 11.63 1.52 -5.53
CA ASN A 37 11.83 1.37 -6.97
C ASN A 37 12.94 0.37 -7.34
N GLU A 38 13.93 0.15 -6.47
CA GLU A 38 14.99 -0.84 -6.68
C GLU A 38 14.58 -2.27 -6.32
N ARG A 39 13.56 -2.46 -5.47
CA ARG A 39 13.23 -3.77 -4.88
C ARG A 39 11.82 -4.26 -5.20
N GLU A 40 10.93 -3.36 -5.55
CA GLU A 40 9.52 -3.61 -5.80
C GLU A 40 9.24 -3.38 -7.29
N ILE A 41 8.38 -4.22 -7.86
CA ILE A 41 7.84 -4.07 -9.20
C ILE A 41 6.34 -3.81 -9.06
N SER A 42 5.80 -2.93 -9.91
CA SER A 42 4.36 -2.67 -9.88
C SER A 42 3.60 -3.92 -10.32
N ILE A 43 2.42 -4.14 -9.75
CA ILE A 43 1.59 -5.31 -10.05
C ILE A 43 1.23 -5.33 -11.55
N GLU A 44 1.00 -4.16 -12.13
CA GLU A 44 0.69 -3.97 -13.55
C GLU A 44 1.86 -4.38 -14.47
N GLN A 45 3.09 -4.39 -13.95
CA GLN A 45 4.29 -4.79 -14.69
C GLN A 45 4.65 -6.27 -14.47
N LEU A 46 3.92 -6.99 -13.63
CA LEU A 46 4.14 -8.42 -13.42
C LEU A 46 3.69 -9.21 -14.66
N THR A 47 4.55 -10.09 -15.15
CA THR A 47 4.15 -11.06 -16.17
C THR A 47 3.17 -12.08 -15.57
N MET A 48 2.31 -12.69 -16.39
CA MET A 48 1.39 -13.76 -15.95
C MET A 48 2.07 -14.87 -15.15
N LYS A 49 3.29 -15.28 -15.56
CA LYS A 49 4.10 -16.28 -14.84
C LYS A 49 4.41 -15.91 -13.38
N TYR A 50 4.59 -14.62 -13.09
CA TYR A 50 4.82 -14.15 -11.71
C TYR A 50 3.51 -13.95 -10.97
N MET A 51 2.47 -13.49 -11.66
CA MET A 51 1.11 -13.40 -11.11
C MET A 51 0.64 -14.77 -10.61
N GLU A 52 0.73 -15.82 -11.43
CA GLU A 52 0.35 -17.20 -11.04
C GLU A 52 1.07 -17.70 -9.78
N LYS A 53 2.31 -17.26 -9.53
CA LYS A 53 3.07 -17.65 -8.33
C LYS A 53 2.62 -16.97 -7.05
N ILE A 54 2.07 -15.76 -7.17
CA ILE A 54 1.61 -14.97 -6.01
C ILE A 54 0.09 -15.03 -5.85
N SER A 55 -0.63 -15.42 -6.89
CA SER A 55 -2.06 -15.67 -6.86
C SER A 55 -2.34 -16.92 -6.06
N ILE A 56 -2.93 -16.73 -4.89
CA ILE A 56 -3.67 -17.78 -4.21
C ILE A 56 -5.07 -17.69 -4.78
N PHE A 57 -5.40 -18.62 -5.65
CA PHE A 57 -6.80 -18.93 -5.91
C PHE A 57 -7.23 -19.82 -4.74
N PRO A 58 -7.98 -19.30 -3.75
CA PRO A 58 -8.73 -20.22 -2.93
C PRO A 58 -9.53 -21.06 -3.90
N GLU A 59 -9.32 -22.37 -3.87
CA GLU A 59 -10.30 -23.31 -4.38
C GLU A 59 -11.55 -23.06 -3.53
N TYR A 60 -12.36 -22.08 -3.93
CA TYR A 60 -13.76 -22.13 -3.61
C TYR A 60 -14.23 -23.39 -4.33
N CYS A 61 -14.14 -24.53 -3.64
CA CYS A 61 -14.85 -25.74 -3.98
C CYS A 61 -16.33 -25.39 -3.94
N PHE A 62 -16.82 -24.77 -5.02
CA PHE A 62 -18.18 -24.92 -5.45
C PHE A 62 -18.26 -26.25 -6.21
N ASP A 63 -17.83 -27.35 -5.57
CA ASP A 63 -18.08 -28.68 -6.15
C ASP A 63 -19.59 -28.96 -6.19
N GLU A 64 -20.36 -28.21 -5.43
CA GLU A 64 -21.80 -28.11 -5.62
C GLU A 64 -22.16 -26.66 -5.35
N SER A 65 -22.82 -26.02 -6.31
CA SER A 65 -23.48 -24.73 -6.13
C SER A 65 -24.63 -24.89 -5.15
N CYS A 66 -24.35 -25.27 -3.91
CA CYS A 66 -25.30 -25.72 -2.92
C CYS A 66 -24.92 -25.10 -1.59
N ILE A 67 -25.64 -24.05 -1.17
CA ILE A 67 -25.47 -23.50 0.17
C ILE A 67 -26.44 -24.21 1.09
N ARG A 68 -25.92 -24.85 2.14
CA ARG A 68 -26.75 -25.40 3.21
C ARG A 68 -27.18 -24.27 4.14
N CYS A 69 -28.46 -23.93 4.12
CA CYS A 69 -29.06 -22.95 5.02
C CYS A 69 -30.09 -23.66 5.90
N ASN A 70 -29.86 -23.68 7.21
CA ASN A 70 -30.62 -24.51 8.16
C ASN A 70 -30.57 -26.02 7.79
N GLN A 71 -31.73 -26.62 7.49
CA GLN A 71 -31.87 -28.03 7.11
C GLN A 71 -32.10 -28.23 5.60
N GLU A 72 -32.04 -27.15 4.81
CA GLU A 72 -32.29 -27.20 3.36
C GLU A 72 -31.01 -26.96 2.57
N ILE A 73 -30.97 -27.55 1.37
CA ILE A 73 -29.88 -27.41 0.40
C ILE A 73 -30.39 -26.49 -0.71
N ILE A 74 -29.81 -25.29 -0.82
CA ILE A 74 -30.19 -24.30 -1.83
C ILE A 74 -29.22 -24.40 -3.00
N GLN A 75 -29.72 -24.84 -4.15
CA GLN A 75 -28.94 -24.92 -5.38
C GLN A 75 -28.87 -23.55 -6.08
N ILE A 76 -27.67 -23.07 -6.37
CA ILE A 76 -27.36 -21.81 -7.04
C ILE A 76 -26.98 -22.13 -8.49
N ASN A 77 -27.85 -21.79 -9.43
CA ASN A 77 -27.53 -21.94 -10.86
C ASN A 77 -26.76 -20.69 -11.33
N ASP A 78 -25.44 -20.75 -11.27
CA ASP A 78 -24.57 -19.69 -11.78
C ASP A 78 -24.40 -19.79 -13.32
N GLU A 79 -25.45 -19.49 -14.08
CA GLU A 79 -25.39 -19.41 -15.55
C GLU A 79 -24.76 -18.09 -16.09
N ASN A 80 -24.23 -17.21 -15.23
CA ASN A 80 -23.75 -15.87 -15.63
C ASN A 80 -22.31 -15.51 -15.21
N TYR A 81 -21.39 -16.48 -15.19
CA TYR A 81 -19.97 -16.19 -14.92
C TYR A 81 -19.07 -16.39 -16.15
N TYR A 82 -19.25 -15.56 -17.19
CA TYR A 82 -18.17 -15.23 -18.14
C TYR A 82 -18.38 -13.84 -18.72
N GLU A 83 -17.79 -12.82 -18.10
CA GLU A 83 -17.15 -11.69 -18.80
C GLU A 83 -16.40 -10.80 -17.80
N PHE A 84 -15.12 -11.09 -17.60
CA PHE A 84 -14.13 -10.06 -17.29
C PHE A 84 -12.94 -10.29 -18.22
N ALA A 85 -12.98 -9.61 -19.36
CA ALA A 85 -11.84 -9.39 -20.24
C ALA A 85 -11.02 -8.20 -19.73
#